data_AF-A0AAP0MT80-F1
#
_entry.id   AF-A0AAP0MT80-F1
#
_cell.length_a   1.000
_cell.length_b   1.000
_cell.length_c   1.000
_cell.angle_alpha   90.00
_cell.angle_beta   90.00
_cell.angle_gamma   90.00
#
_symmetry.space_group_name_H-M   'P 1'
#
loop_
_entity.id
_entity.type
_entity.pdbx_description
1 polymer ?
#
loop_
_entity_poly.entity_id
_entity_poly.type
_entity_poly.pdbx_seq_one_letter_code
_entity_poly.pdbx_strand_id
1 'polypeptide(L)'
;MARRIRSIDEFEFKDIGQNHKQGHLAVGIMISGLVFEQEHFVQPWEGYEDYLERYALWWESDKLIALSTAIEDWLTSSTLMNLVVVKLVKLISKGAMVTVLSTLVSAFALPATLVTASDLIDSKRAVAVVRSDKASELLAEVLTKGLQGNRPVTLVGFPLGAPVIFKCLKCLAETGDNAGFVEMVVLLEGPISIKDEKWEDARKMVAGRFVNAYSTNDWMLGVAFRAR
;
A
#
# COMPACT_ATOMS: atom_id res chain seq x y z
N MET A 1 0.07 2.55 22.49
CA MET A 1 0.37 3.96 22.81
C MET A 1 1.06 4.55 21.58
N ALA A 2 0.33 5.30 20.75
CA ALA A 2 0.81 5.77 19.45
C ALA A 2 1.99 6.73 19.62
N ARG A 3 3.15 6.37 19.05
CA ARG A 3 4.36 7.19 19.06
C ARG A 3 4.27 8.19 17.90
N ARG A 4 3.85 9.42 18.18
CA ARG A 4 3.84 10.52 17.19
C ARG A 4 5.27 10.78 16.71
N ILE A 5 5.53 10.59 15.43
CA ILE A 5 6.83 10.88 14.81
C ILE A 5 6.62 11.98 13.76
N ARG A 6 7.06 13.20 14.09
CA ARG A 6 7.45 14.29 13.18
C ARG A 6 6.45 14.78 12.11
N SER A 7 5.25 14.23 11.99
CA SER A 7 4.11 14.66 11.14
C SER A 7 3.08 13.54 10.92
N ILE A 8 3.41 12.30 11.31
CA ILE A 8 2.52 11.15 11.26
C ILE A 8 2.05 10.77 12.68
N ASP A 9 0.79 10.35 12.80
CA ASP A 9 0.20 9.96 14.09
C ASP A 9 0.67 8.56 14.52
N GLU A 10 0.84 7.66 13.55
CA GLU A 10 1.25 6.27 13.77
C GLU A 10 2.26 5.83 12.70
N PHE A 11 3.34 5.19 13.15
CA PHE A 11 4.34 4.56 12.28
C PHE A 11 5.08 3.48 13.08
N GLU A 12 4.75 2.22 12.84
CA GLU A 12 5.30 1.07 13.57
C GLU A 12 5.43 -0.15 12.65
N PHE A 13 6.47 -0.96 12.86
CA PHE A 13 6.60 -2.26 12.22
C PHE A 13 5.99 -3.34 13.12
N LYS A 14 5.04 -4.12 12.57
CA LYS A 14 4.45 -5.27 13.24
C LYS A 14 4.97 -6.57 12.65
N ASP A 15 5.26 -7.52 13.51
CA ASP A 15 5.73 -8.85 13.14
C ASP A 15 4.63 -9.63 12.38
N ILE A 16 4.94 -10.22 11.21
CA ILE A 16 4.05 -11.11 10.45
C ILE A 16 4.53 -12.57 10.54
N GLY A 17 3.71 -13.48 11.08
CA GLY A 17 4.06 -14.90 11.22
C GLY A 17 5.00 -15.18 12.39
N GLN A 18 5.75 -16.28 12.32
CA GLN A 18 6.61 -16.77 13.42
C GLN A 18 8.12 -16.69 13.12
N ASN A 19 8.51 -16.23 11.93
CA ASN A 19 9.89 -16.28 11.43
C ASN A 19 10.79 -15.14 11.95
N HIS A 20 10.37 -14.40 12.98
CA HIS A 20 11.14 -13.29 13.55
C HIS A 20 12.26 -13.77 14.45
N LYS A 21 13.39 -13.07 14.43
CA LYS A 21 14.56 -13.32 15.29
C LYS A 21 15.15 -14.73 15.14
N GLN A 22 14.84 -15.43 14.05
CA GLN A 22 15.41 -16.76 13.74
C GLN A 22 16.73 -16.68 12.94
N GLY A 23 17.31 -15.48 12.78
CA GLY A 23 18.58 -15.28 12.08
C GLY A 23 18.47 -15.20 10.55
N HIS A 24 17.28 -14.88 10.01
CA HIS A 24 17.10 -14.67 8.58
C HIS A 24 17.89 -13.45 8.08
N LEU A 25 18.55 -13.64 6.93
CA LEU A 25 19.42 -12.64 6.32
C LEU A 25 18.65 -11.55 5.56
N ALA A 26 17.41 -11.81 5.14
CA ALA A 26 16.61 -10.91 4.32
C ALA A 26 15.33 -10.46 5.05
N VAL A 27 14.94 -9.20 4.82
CA VAL A 27 13.79 -8.57 5.47
C VAL A 27 12.71 -8.29 4.42
N GLY A 28 11.45 -8.63 4.74
CA GLY A 28 10.28 -8.24 3.96
C GLY A 28 9.49 -7.16 4.69
N ILE A 29 9.15 -6.06 4.04
CA ILE A 29 8.26 -5.02 4.59
C ILE A 29 7.03 -4.92 3.69
N MET A 30 5.88 -5.23 4.29
CA MET A 30 4.58 -5.27 3.65
C MET A 30 3.78 -4.04 4.05
N ILE A 31 3.21 -3.31 3.08
CA ILE A 31 2.60 -2.01 3.32
C ILE A 31 1.17 -2.03 2.78
N SER A 32 0.22 -2.19 3.69
CA SER A 32 -1.22 -2.05 3.40
C SER A 32 -1.62 -0.58 3.37
N GLY A 33 -2.46 -0.23 2.40
CA GLY A 33 -3.00 1.11 2.18
C GLY A 33 -4.53 1.13 1.98
N LEU A 34 -5.18 -0.04 2.10
CA LEU A 34 -6.63 -0.19 2.14
C LEU A 34 -6.91 -1.14 3.30
N VAL A 35 -7.46 -0.60 4.38
CA VAL A 35 -7.67 -1.30 5.65
C VAL A 35 -8.99 -0.86 6.25
N PHE A 36 -9.73 -1.78 6.84
CA PHE A 36 -11.03 -1.53 7.46
C PHE A 36 -10.98 -1.72 8.98
N GLU A 37 -10.08 -2.61 9.42
CA GLU A 37 -9.78 -2.90 10.82
C GLU A 37 -8.26 -2.91 11.00
N GLN A 38 -7.79 -2.85 12.24
CA GLN A 38 -6.34 -2.77 12.53
C GLN A 38 -5.60 -4.05 12.14
N GLU A 39 -6.29 -5.18 12.20
CA GLU A 39 -5.82 -6.51 11.86
C GLU A 39 -5.49 -6.60 10.36
N HIS A 40 -6.15 -5.80 9.52
CA HIS A 40 -5.94 -5.79 8.06
C HIS A 40 -4.58 -5.21 7.63
N PHE A 41 -3.80 -4.65 8.55
CA PHE A 41 -2.39 -4.35 8.27
C PHE A 41 -1.52 -5.60 8.18
N VAL A 42 -1.85 -6.66 8.92
CA VAL A 42 -1.05 -7.89 9.03
C VAL A 42 -1.69 -9.04 8.25
N GLN A 43 -2.99 -9.26 8.47
CA GLN A 43 -3.73 -10.43 7.97
C GLN A 43 -3.59 -10.69 6.45
N PRO A 44 -3.57 -9.68 5.56
CA PRO A 44 -3.41 -9.93 4.11
C PRO A 44 -2.05 -10.51 3.73
N TRP A 45 -1.07 -10.46 4.63
CA TRP A 45 0.30 -10.91 4.39
C TRP A 45 0.61 -12.22 5.11
N GLU A 46 -0.36 -12.78 5.84
CA GLU A 46 -0.25 -14.08 6.50
C GLU A 46 -0.48 -15.23 5.49
N GLY A 47 -0.05 -16.44 5.85
CA GLY A 47 -0.42 -17.66 5.11
C GLY A 47 0.46 -18.03 3.90
N TYR A 48 1.53 -17.28 3.61
CA TYR A 48 2.59 -17.71 2.68
C TYR A 48 3.88 -18.03 3.46
N GLU A 49 4.51 -19.17 3.15
CA GLU A 49 5.80 -19.56 3.70
C GLU A 49 6.93 -19.00 2.82
N ASP A 50 7.81 -18.22 3.43
CA ASP A 50 9.04 -17.73 2.81
C ASP A 50 10.18 -17.70 3.83
N TYR A 51 11.38 -17.40 3.34
CA TYR A 51 12.60 -17.28 4.14
C TYR A 51 12.86 -15.85 4.63
N LEU A 52 11.85 -14.96 4.56
CA LEU A 52 11.99 -13.55 4.93
C LEU A 52 11.61 -13.34 6.41
N GLU A 53 12.36 -12.49 7.11
CA GLU A 53 11.84 -11.87 8.33
C GLU A 53 10.88 -10.75 7.94
N ARG A 54 9.57 -10.96 8.17
CA ARG A 54 8.51 -10.13 7.60
C ARG A 54 7.88 -9.17 8.60
N TYR A 55 7.69 -7.94 8.18
CA TYR A 55 7.02 -6.90 8.95
C TYR A 55 5.90 -6.26 8.14
N ALA A 56 4.76 -6.00 8.78
CA ALA A 56 3.73 -5.11 8.27
C ALA A 56 4.03 -3.69 8.75
N LEU A 57 3.99 -2.71 7.86
CA LEU A 57 4.01 -1.31 8.25
C LEU A 57 2.61 -0.89 8.70
N TRP A 58 2.48 -0.58 9.98
CA TRP A 58 1.32 0.08 10.55
C TRP A 58 1.52 1.59 10.47
N TRP A 59 0.63 2.28 9.74
CA TRP A 59 0.70 3.72 9.57
C TRP A 59 -0.70 4.33 9.41
N GLU A 60 -0.93 5.47 10.05
CA GLU A 60 -2.13 6.31 9.90
C GLU A 60 -3.46 5.53 9.89
N SER A 61 -3.62 4.58 10.81
CA SER A 61 -4.75 3.63 10.78
C SER A 61 -6.10 4.34 10.74
N ASP A 62 -6.32 5.34 11.59
CA ASP A 62 -7.54 6.15 11.62
C ASP A 62 -7.88 6.76 10.26
N LYS A 63 -6.88 7.26 9.52
CA LYS A 63 -7.10 7.95 8.23
C LYS A 63 -7.37 6.94 7.12
N LEU A 64 -6.64 5.82 7.11
CA LEU A 64 -6.82 4.76 6.13
C LEU A 64 -8.16 4.03 6.33
N ILE A 65 -8.55 3.74 7.57
CA ILE A 65 -9.87 3.19 7.90
C ILE A 65 -10.95 4.17 7.49
N ALA A 66 -10.84 5.45 7.86
CA ALA A 66 -11.84 6.45 7.48
C ALA A 66 -12.02 6.58 5.96
N LEU A 67 -10.93 6.47 5.18
CA LEU A 67 -10.99 6.46 3.72
C LEU A 67 -11.64 5.17 3.21
N SER A 68 -11.21 4.00 3.69
CA SER A 68 -11.72 2.70 3.25
C SER A 68 -13.22 2.55 3.55
N THR A 69 -13.67 2.97 4.74
CA THR A 69 -15.09 3.02 5.09
C THR A 69 -15.85 3.99 4.20
N ALA A 70 -15.30 5.17 3.88
CA ALA A 70 -15.97 6.09 2.95
C ALA A 70 -16.12 5.52 1.54
N ILE A 71 -15.13 4.75 1.08
CA ILE A 71 -15.20 4.03 -0.19
C ILE A 71 -16.31 2.96 -0.10
N GLU A 72 -16.35 2.15 0.96
CA GLU A 72 -17.40 1.15 1.17
C GLU A 72 -18.81 1.75 1.27
N ASP A 73 -18.98 2.83 2.02
CA ASP A 73 -20.26 3.55 2.18
C ASP A 73 -20.74 4.11 0.85
N TRP A 74 -19.85 4.71 0.07
CA TRP A 74 -20.21 5.20 -1.27
C TRP A 74 -20.60 4.05 -2.21
N LEU A 75 -19.89 2.93 -2.16
CA LEU A 75 -20.19 1.77 -2.99
C LEU A 75 -21.51 1.12 -2.64
N THR A 76 -21.81 1.03 -1.35
CA THR A 76 -23.05 0.42 -0.85
C THR A 76 -24.25 1.34 -1.03
N SER A 77 -24.07 2.66 -0.99
CA SER A 77 -25.13 3.65 -1.25
C SER A 77 -25.41 3.87 -2.74
N SER A 78 -24.43 3.62 -3.61
CA SER A 78 -24.62 3.74 -5.05
C SER A 78 -25.47 2.58 -5.59
N THR A 79 -26.75 2.88 -5.86
CA THR A 79 -27.73 1.94 -6.47
C THR A 79 -27.34 1.46 -7.86
N LEU A 80 -26.35 2.12 -8.47
CA LEU A 80 -25.81 1.84 -9.80
C LEU A 80 -24.64 0.84 -9.78
N MET A 81 -24.14 0.46 -8.60
CA MET A 81 -23.06 -0.52 -8.48
C MET A 81 -23.59 -1.94 -8.58
N ASN A 82 -22.88 -2.79 -9.34
CA ASN A 82 -23.21 -4.21 -9.42
C ASN A 82 -23.12 -4.84 -8.02
N LEU A 83 -24.16 -5.57 -7.61
CA LEU A 83 -24.22 -6.29 -6.34
C LEU A 83 -23.02 -7.22 -6.09
N VAL A 84 -22.39 -7.72 -7.16
CA VAL A 84 -21.15 -8.50 -7.07
C VAL A 84 -20.00 -7.66 -6.51
N VAL A 85 -19.82 -6.43 -6.98
CA VAL A 85 -18.75 -5.52 -6.53
C VAL A 85 -18.95 -5.15 -5.06
N VAL A 86 -20.19 -4.82 -4.69
CA VAL A 86 -20.55 -4.50 -3.30
C VAL A 86 -20.29 -5.70 -2.37
N LYS A 87 -20.61 -6.93 -2.82
CA LYS A 87 -20.32 -8.15 -2.05
C LYS A 87 -18.82 -8.41 -1.90
N LEU A 88 -18.02 -8.18 -2.94
CA LEU A 88 -16.57 -8.37 -2.89
C LEU A 88 -15.92 -7.43 -1.89
N VAL A 89 -16.28 -6.15 -1.91
CA VAL A 89 -15.74 -5.17 -0.95
C VAL A 89 -16.13 -5.54 0.47
N LYS A 90 -17.39 -5.95 0.72
CA LYS A 90 -17.81 -6.47 2.02
C LYS A 90 -17.08 -7.74 2.48
N LEU A 91 -16.58 -8.56 1.57
CA LEU A 91 -15.76 -9.73 1.93
C LEU A 91 -14.35 -9.27 2.35
N ILE A 92 -13.77 -8.31 1.63
CA ILE A 92 -12.48 -7.70 1.98
C ILE A 92 -12.57 -6.97 3.33
N SER A 93 -13.66 -6.22 3.57
CA SER A 93 -13.92 -5.56 4.85
C SER A 93 -14.07 -6.54 6.02
N LYS A 94 -14.28 -7.84 5.77
CA LYS A 94 -14.34 -8.89 6.80
C LYS A 94 -13.05 -9.68 6.96
N GLY A 95 -11.93 -9.17 6.40
CA GLY A 95 -10.63 -9.82 6.47
C GLY A 95 -10.51 -11.09 5.62
N ALA A 96 -11.49 -11.38 4.76
CA ALA A 96 -11.38 -12.53 3.86
C ALA A 96 -10.33 -12.23 2.78
N MET A 97 -9.13 -12.79 2.94
CA MET A 97 -8.16 -12.86 1.86
C MET A 97 -8.71 -13.83 0.81
N VAL A 98 -9.37 -13.29 -0.22
CA VAL A 98 -9.74 -14.09 -1.38
C VAL A 98 -8.42 -14.59 -1.99
N THR A 99 -8.21 -15.89 -1.82
CA THR A 99 -6.90 -16.54 -1.83
C THR A 99 -6.16 -16.27 -3.14
N VAL A 100 -4.92 -15.80 -3.02
CA VAL A 100 -3.99 -15.47 -4.11
C VAL A 100 -4.51 -14.35 -5.00
N LEU A 101 -4.09 -13.10 -4.78
CA LEU A 101 -4.11 -12.07 -5.83
C LEU A 101 -5.42 -12.07 -6.62
N SER A 102 -6.60 -11.91 -6.00
CA SER A 102 -7.87 -12.10 -6.71
C SER A 102 -7.92 -11.14 -7.91
N THR A 103 -7.60 -11.64 -9.09
CA THR A 103 -7.22 -10.92 -10.30
C THR A 103 -8.33 -10.05 -10.89
N LEU A 104 -9.47 -9.87 -10.22
CA LEU A 104 -10.73 -9.49 -10.84
C LEU A 104 -11.76 -8.88 -9.86
N VAL A 105 -11.37 -8.13 -8.82
CA VAL A 105 -12.32 -7.06 -8.35
C VAL A 105 -12.54 -6.05 -9.51
N SER A 106 -11.55 -5.99 -10.41
CA SER A 106 -11.43 -5.22 -11.63
C SER A 106 -12.10 -5.83 -12.87
N ALA A 107 -12.76 -6.99 -12.86
CA ALA A 107 -13.35 -7.52 -14.11
C ALA A 107 -14.56 -6.73 -14.63
N PHE A 108 -15.19 -5.95 -13.75
CA PHE A 108 -16.48 -5.35 -14.04
C PHE A 108 -16.29 -3.94 -14.57
N ALA A 109 -16.53 -3.77 -15.87
CA ALA A 109 -16.66 -2.46 -16.49
C ALA A 109 -17.77 -1.68 -15.75
N LEU A 110 -17.38 -0.61 -15.04
CA LEU A 110 -18.36 0.32 -14.53
C LEU A 110 -19.07 1.00 -15.70
N PRO A 111 -20.39 1.26 -15.61
CA PRO A 111 -21.02 2.26 -16.43
C PRO A 111 -20.21 3.56 -16.39
N ALA A 112 -19.82 4.10 -17.56
CA ALA A 112 -19.01 5.31 -17.69
C ALA A 112 -19.61 6.55 -16.99
N THR A 113 -20.88 6.46 -16.58
CA THR A 113 -21.66 7.48 -15.88
C THR A 113 -21.41 7.55 -14.37
N LEU A 114 -20.62 6.64 -13.79
CA LEU A 114 -20.37 6.55 -12.34
C LEU A 114 -19.23 7.44 -11.80
N VAL A 115 -18.84 8.48 -12.54
CA VAL A 115 -17.86 9.47 -12.06
C VAL A 115 -18.45 10.42 -11.01
N THR A 116 -19.76 10.34 -10.74
CA THR A 116 -20.41 11.13 -9.70
C THR A 116 -20.19 10.48 -8.33
N ALA A 117 -19.07 10.81 -7.69
CA ALA A 117 -18.75 10.43 -6.32
C ALA A 117 -18.01 11.56 -5.58
N SER A 118 -18.77 12.42 -4.90
CA SER A 118 -18.73 12.65 -3.45
C SER A 118 -17.48 13.36 -2.93
N ASP A 119 -17.63 14.67 -2.65
CA ASP A 119 -16.63 15.55 -1.99
C ASP A 119 -16.01 14.91 -0.71
N LEU A 120 -16.75 13.99 -0.07
CA LEU A 120 -16.29 13.28 1.12
C LEU A 120 -15.15 12.28 0.83
N ILE A 121 -15.22 11.52 -0.27
CA ILE A 121 -14.11 10.63 -0.65
C ILE A 121 -12.92 11.49 -1.07
N ASP A 122 -13.17 12.56 -1.82
CA ASP A 122 -12.11 13.45 -2.31
C ASP A 122 -11.31 14.06 -1.16
N SER A 123 -11.98 14.59 -0.15
CA SER A 123 -11.33 15.16 1.03
C SER A 123 -10.53 14.13 1.81
N LYS A 124 -11.11 12.94 2.07
CA LYS A 124 -10.41 11.85 2.79
C LYS A 124 -9.21 11.31 2.01
N ARG A 125 -9.35 11.14 0.69
CA ARG A 125 -8.26 10.71 -0.19
C ARG A 125 -7.12 11.70 -0.17
N ALA A 126 -7.41 13.01 -0.30
CA ALA A 126 -6.38 14.03 -0.27
C ALA A 126 -5.57 13.98 1.04
N VAL A 127 -6.25 13.78 2.18
CA VAL A 127 -5.58 13.57 3.47
C VAL A 127 -4.72 12.31 3.45
N ALA A 128 -5.25 11.18 2.99
CA ALA A 128 -4.51 9.91 2.96
C ALA A 128 -3.26 9.98 2.06
N VAL A 129 -3.34 10.67 0.91
CA VAL A 129 -2.20 10.88 0.00
C VAL A 129 -1.12 11.73 0.68
N VAL A 130 -1.49 12.87 1.28
CA VAL A 130 -0.52 13.70 2.02
C VAL A 130 0.14 12.92 3.17
N ARG A 131 -0.62 12.07 3.86
CA ARG A 131 -0.08 11.22 4.92
C ARG A 131 0.82 10.09 4.39
N SER A 132 0.53 9.56 3.20
CA SER A 132 1.39 8.58 2.53
C SER A 132 2.76 9.15 2.16
N ASP A 133 2.82 10.42 1.74
CA ASP A 133 4.09 11.11 1.51
C ASP A 133 4.92 11.17 2.81
N LYS A 134 4.29 11.48 3.94
CA LYS A 134 4.99 11.52 5.25
C LYS A 134 5.44 10.14 5.73
N ALA A 135 4.62 9.11 5.52
CA ALA A 135 5.03 7.73 5.78
C ALA A 135 6.24 7.33 4.92
N SER A 136 6.28 7.77 3.66
CA SER A 136 7.37 7.46 2.74
C SER A 136 8.70 8.11 3.12
N GLU A 137 8.67 9.38 3.57
CA GLU A 137 9.84 10.09 4.08
C GLU A 137 10.42 9.37 5.32
N LEU A 138 9.55 8.94 6.24
CA LEU A 138 9.96 8.20 7.44
C LEU A 138 10.48 6.80 7.11
N LEU A 139 9.88 6.10 6.15
CA LEU A 139 10.37 4.81 5.70
C LEU A 139 11.77 4.94 5.08
N ALA A 140 12.00 5.97 4.26
CA ALA A 140 13.32 6.27 3.71
C ALA A 140 14.34 6.58 4.81
N GLU A 141 13.95 7.38 5.82
CA GLU A 141 14.80 7.68 6.98
C GLU A 141 15.16 6.41 7.78
N VAL A 142 14.19 5.52 8.00
CA VAL A 142 14.42 4.24 8.69
C VAL A 142 15.40 3.36 7.91
N LEU A 143 15.20 3.23 6.60
CA LEU A 143 16.05 2.41 5.75
C LEU A 143 17.48 2.98 5.68
N THR A 144 17.61 4.30 5.60
CA THR A 144 18.92 5.01 5.59
C THR A 144 19.67 4.86 6.90
N LYS A 145 18.95 4.88 8.04
CA LYS A 145 19.56 4.65 9.36
C LYS A 145 20.00 3.21 9.58
N GLY A 146 19.65 2.28 8.68
CA GLY A 146 20.06 0.89 8.76
C GLY A 146 19.52 0.19 10.01
N LEU A 147 18.29 0.48 10.44
CA LEU A 147 17.66 -0.23 11.57
C LEU A 147 17.52 -1.74 11.28
N GLN A 148 17.41 -2.09 10.01
CA GLN A 148 17.43 -3.46 9.49
C GLN A 148 18.84 -4.06 9.37
N GLY A 149 19.91 -3.30 9.69
CA GLY A 149 21.29 -3.64 9.37
C GLY A 149 21.58 -3.55 7.86
N ASN A 150 22.65 -4.20 7.41
CA ASN A 150 23.00 -4.29 5.98
C ASN A 150 22.25 -5.42 5.24
N ARG A 151 21.04 -5.73 5.69
CA ARG A 151 20.23 -6.83 5.16
C ARG A 151 19.46 -6.38 3.92
N PRO A 152 19.35 -7.21 2.86
CA PRO A 152 18.52 -6.90 1.72
C PRO A 152 17.04 -6.80 2.14
N VAL A 153 16.36 -5.79 1.61
CA VAL A 153 14.97 -5.47 1.90
C VAL A 153 14.10 -5.72 0.67
N THR A 154 13.05 -6.50 0.85
CA THR A 154 11.95 -6.64 -0.10
C THR A 154 10.77 -5.77 0.35
N LEU A 155 10.28 -4.91 -0.54
CA LEU A 155 9.13 -4.03 -0.27
C LEU A 155 7.92 -4.48 -1.10
N VAL A 156 6.78 -4.69 -0.46
CA VAL A 156 5.51 -5.00 -1.15
C VAL A 156 4.43 -4.04 -0.66
N GLY A 157 3.72 -3.38 -1.57
CA GLY A 157 2.72 -2.35 -1.22
C GLY A 157 1.42 -2.47 -1.99
N PHE A 158 0.30 -2.26 -1.31
CA PHE A 158 -1.06 -2.40 -1.87
C PHE A 158 -2.12 -1.56 -1.12
N PRO A 159 -3.07 -0.88 -1.80
CA PRO A 159 -2.87 -0.07 -2.99
C PRO A 159 -2.18 1.25 -2.63
N LEU A 160 -2.63 1.99 -1.60
CA LEU A 160 -1.93 3.18 -1.11
C LEU A 160 -0.56 2.88 -0.46
N GLY A 161 -0.24 1.62 -0.18
CA GLY A 161 1.12 1.24 0.19
C GLY A 161 2.12 1.34 -0.97
N ALA A 162 1.66 1.23 -2.22
CA ALA A 162 2.52 1.37 -3.38
C ALA A 162 3.12 2.78 -3.54
N PRO A 163 2.35 3.90 -3.49
CA PRO A 163 2.93 5.23 -3.53
C PRO A 163 3.85 5.52 -2.35
N VAL A 164 3.60 4.94 -1.15
CA VAL A 164 4.54 5.03 -0.01
C VAL A 164 5.90 4.45 -0.40
N ILE A 165 5.94 3.25 -0.99
CA ILE A 165 7.19 2.64 -1.46
C ILE A 165 7.84 3.48 -2.55
N PHE A 166 7.07 3.87 -3.57
CA PHE A 166 7.59 4.60 -4.71
C PHE A 166 8.24 5.93 -4.29
N LYS A 167 7.56 6.71 -3.45
CA LYS A 167 8.08 7.96 -2.93
C LYS A 167 9.26 7.75 -1.98
N CYS A 168 9.24 6.69 -1.16
CA CYS A 168 10.38 6.30 -0.33
C CYS A 168 11.64 6.07 -1.18
N LEU A 169 11.52 5.33 -2.30
CA LEU A 169 12.64 5.11 -3.22
C LEU A 169 13.14 6.41 -3.84
N LYS A 170 12.24 7.34 -4.20
CA LYS A 170 12.66 8.67 -4.67
C LYS A 170 13.43 9.45 -3.61
N CYS A 171 12.96 9.44 -2.36
CA CYS A 171 13.68 10.07 -1.24
C CYS A 171 15.07 9.43 -1.05
N LEU A 172 15.19 8.11 -1.17
CA LEU A 172 16.49 7.44 -1.11
C LEU A 172 17.42 7.85 -2.28
N ALA A 173 16.86 7.99 -3.49
CA ALA A 173 17.63 8.43 -4.66
C ALA A 173 18.18 9.85 -4.50
N GLU A 174 17.42 10.76 -3.87
CA GLU A 174 17.85 12.12 -3.58
C GLU A 174 19.03 12.18 -2.59
N THR A 175 19.15 11.19 -1.70
CA THR A 175 20.25 11.12 -0.71
C THR A 175 21.58 10.61 -1.26
N GLY A 176 21.61 10.03 -2.48
CA GLY A 176 22.84 9.71 -3.22
C GLY A 176 23.65 8.47 -2.78
N ASP A 177 23.61 8.08 -1.49
CA ASP A 177 24.54 7.07 -0.92
C ASP A 177 23.92 5.69 -0.60
N ASN A 178 22.64 5.46 -0.91
CA ASN A 178 21.88 4.30 -0.42
C ASN A 178 21.53 3.24 -1.49
N ALA A 179 22.26 3.20 -2.60
CA ALA A 179 22.01 2.22 -3.66
C ALA A 179 22.31 0.80 -3.16
N GLY A 180 21.32 -0.09 -3.18
CA GLY A 180 21.53 -1.54 -3.04
C GLY A 180 20.96 -2.22 -1.80
N PHE A 181 20.40 -1.50 -0.82
CA PHE A 181 19.72 -2.15 0.32
C PHE A 181 18.33 -2.68 -0.02
N VAL A 182 17.65 -2.07 -1.01
CA VAL A 182 16.37 -2.58 -1.52
C VAL A 182 16.66 -3.59 -2.62
N GLU A 183 16.37 -4.86 -2.35
CA GLU A 183 16.57 -5.96 -3.29
C GLU A 183 15.41 -6.05 -4.27
N MET A 184 14.18 -6.04 -3.78
CA MET A 184 12.99 -6.28 -4.59
C MET A 184 11.85 -5.36 -4.19
N VAL A 185 11.10 -4.91 -5.20
CA VAL A 185 9.92 -4.08 -5.03
C VAL A 185 8.75 -4.67 -5.81
N VAL A 186 7.60 -4.77 -5.16
CA VAL A 186 6.33 -5.14 -5.78
C VAL A 186 5.28 -4.11 -5.40
N LEU A 187 4.79 -3.38 -6.40
CA LEU A 187 3.71 -2.42 -6.28
C LEU A 187 2.45 -3.07 -6.85
N LEU A 188 1.38 -3.12 -6.06
CA LEU A 188 0.10 -3.72 -6.44
C LEU A 188 -0.98 -2.63 -6.42
N GLU A 189 -1.64 -2.43 -7.57
CA GLU A 189 -2.80 -1.52 -7.73
C GLU A 189 -2.55 -0.12 -7.12
N GLY A 190 -1.36 0.44 -7.33
CA GLY A 190 -0.95 1.73 -6.78
C GLY A 190 -1.35 2.92 -7.66
N PRO A 191 -1.93 4.01 -7.11
CA PRO A 191 -2.24 5.22 -7.87
C PRO A 191 -0.98 6.06 -8.12
N ILE A 192 -0.07 5.57 -8.97
CA ILE A 192 1.19 6.23 -9.31
C ILE A 192 1.14 6.62 -10.80
N SER A 193 1.34 7.90 -11.13
CA SER A 193 1.37 8.35 -12.52
C SER A 193 2.58 7.73 -13.24
N ILE A 194 2.36 7.21 -14.45
CA ILE A 194 3.46 6.67 -15.29
C ILE A 194 4.18 7.80 -16.03
N LYS A 195 3.47 8.85 -16.45
CA LYS A 195 4.03 9.90 -17.32
C LYS A 195 4.67 11.05 -16.56
N ASP A 196 4.15 11.38 -15.38
CA ASP A 196 4.56 12.58 -14.65
C ASP A 196 5.60 12.29 -13.56
N GLU A 197 5.96 11.02 -13.38
CA GLU A 197 6.87 10.57 -12.34
C GLU A 197 8.20 10.07 -12.89
N LYS A 198 9.27 10.33 -12.14
CA LYS A 198 10.62 9.86 -12.48
C LYS A 198 10.85 8.43 -12.02
N TRP A 199 10.26 7.47 -12.73
CA TRP A 199 10.41 6.04 -12.45
C TRP A 199 11.87 5.56 -12.49
N GLU A 200 12.72 6.22 -13.28
CA GLU A 200 14.15 5.92 -13.34
C GLU A 200 14.86 6.12 -12.00
N ASP A 201 14.50 7.16 -11.25
CA ASP A 201 15.11 7.46 -9.96
C ASP A 201 14.73 6.38 -8.94
N ALA A 202 13.46 5.98 -8.90
CA ALA A 202 13.00 4.88 -8.06
C ALA A 202 13.62 3.54 -8.48
N ARG A 203 13.75 3.27 -9.79
CA ARG A 203 14.31 2.02 -10.32
C ARG A 203 15.78 1.86 -9.95
N LYS A 204 16.58 2.92 -10.01
CA LYS A 204 18.02 2.89 -9.66
C LYS A 204 18.28 2.47 -8.21
N MET A 205 17.30 2.66 -7.33
CA MET A 205 17.41 2.30 -5.92
C MET A 205 17.20 0.82 -5.61
N VAL A 206 16.70 0.05 -6.58
CA VAL A 206 16.38 -1.37 -6.40
C VAL A 206 17.44 -2.22 -7.11
N ALA A 207 18.11 -3.13 -6.39
CA ALA A 207 19.16 -3.96 -6.99
C ALA A 207 18.59 -5.05 -7.91
N GLY A 208 17.47 -5.65 -7.51
CA GLY A 208 16.83 -6.78 -8.19
C GLY A 208 15.59 -6.38 -8.96
N ARG A 209 14.49 -7.11 -8.72
CA ARG A 209 13.24 -6.97 -9.48
C ARG A 209 12.42 -5.77 -9.00
N PHE A 210 11.93 -4.98 -9.94
CA PHE A 210 10.95 -3.94 -9.71
C PHE A 210 9.68 -4.32 -10.50
N VAL A 211 8.61 -4.67 -9.80
CA VAL A 211 7.34 -5.08 -10.39
C VAL A 211 6.26 -4.05 -10.05
N ASN A 212 5.58 -3.55 -11.08
CA ASN A 212 4.36 -2.76 -10.93
C ASN A 212 3.21 -3.54 -11.56
N ALA A 213 2.37 -4.16 -10.74
CA ALA A 213 1.21 -4.93 -11.17
C ALA A 213 -0.06 -4.08 -11.02
N TYR A 214 -0.80 -3.95 -12.12
CA TYR A 214 -2.05 -3.20 -12.16
C TYR A 214 -3.02 -3.86 -13.14
N SER A 215 -4.32 -3.66 -12.91
CA SER A 215 -5.37 -4.02 -13.86
C SER A 215 -5.90 -2.77 -14.57
N THR A 216 -5.97 -2.79 -15.91
CA THR A 216 -6.56 -1.70 -16.69
C THR A 216 -8.05 -1.51 -16.44
N ASN A 217 -8.70 -2.50 -15.85
CA ASN A 217 -10.10 -2.45 -15.47
C ASN A 217 -10.28 -2.21 -13.95
N ASP A 218 -9.22 -1.83 -13.22
CA ASP A 218 -9.35 -1.47 -11.81
C ASP A 218 -10.15 -0.18 -11.64
N TRP A 219 -11.43 -0.36 -11.33
CA TRP A 219 -12.34 0.74 -11.06
C TRP A 219 -12.01 1.46 -9.75
N MET A 220 -11.36 0.81 -8.79
CA MET A 220 -10.98 1.43 -7.52
C MET A 220 -9.92 2.50 -7.77
N LEU A 221 -8.90 2.20 -8.58
CA LEU A 221 -7.93 3.19 -9.03
C LEU A 221 -8.60 4.32 -9.85
N GLY A 222 -9.44 3.97 -10.82
CA GLY A 222 -10.06 4.95 -11.72
C GLY A 222 -11.07 5.88 -11.06
N VAL A 223 -11.82 5.41 -10.06
CA VAL A 223 -12.90 6.17 -9.40
C VAL A 223 -12.51 6.62 -8.01
N ALA A 224 -12.01 5.70 -7.18
CA ALA A 224 -11.68 6.01 -5.79
C ALA A 224 -10.35 6.75 -5.67
N PHE A 225 -9.41 6.61 -6.60
CA PHE A 225 -8.13 7.32 -6.59
C PHE A 225 -7.90 8.29 -7.76
N ARG A 226 -8.82 8.34 -8.74
CA ARG A 226 -8.73 9.16 -9.96
C ARG A 226 -7.43 8.95 -10.75
N ALA A 227 -6.86 7.74 -10.70
CA ALA A 227 -5.70 7.37 -11.49
C ALA A 227 -6.18 6.87 -12.87
N ARG A 228 -5.78 7.57 -13.94
CA ARG A 228 -5.91 7.12 -15.34
C ARG A 228 -4.62 7.35 -16.09
#